data_AF-A0A7S3W6J6-F1
#
_entry.id   AF-A0A7S3W6J6-F1
#
_cell.length_a   1.000
_cell.length_b   1.000
_cell.length_c   1.000
_cell.angle_alpha   90.00
_cell.angle_beta   90.00
_cell.angle_gamma   90.00
#
_symmetry.space_group_name_H-M   'P 1'
#
loop_
_entity.id
_entity.type
_entity.pdbx_description
1 polymer ?
#
loop_
_entity_poly.entity_id
_entity_poly.type
_entity_poly.pdbx_seq_one_letter_code
_entity_poly.pdbx_strand_id
1 'polypeptide(L)'
;FPKRLRSIVATHPETETGVYLNNCRFGLHGPIEVFSTNAVITWSKGHQKCKDHFWELCHGDCLWGEDLFIDQCLMKVLGVRRENDYRILTEDHCDPPKDWDTCADTSRVAFHPFKNSTGYNQCVENAREGNVINTNIPHDVYKPPREHKKADHDEKVHHEGAP
;
A
#
# COMPACT_ATOMS: atom_id res chain seq x y z
N PHE A 1 3.31 13.06 -2.92
CA PHE A 1 4.48 13.97 -3.04
C PHE A 1 5.28 13.71 -4.32
N PRO A 2 4.93 14.34 -5.45
CA PRO A 2 5.45 13.94 -6.77
C PRO A 2 6.97 14.04 -6.96
N LYS A 3 7.66 15.02 -6.35
CA LYS A 3 9.13 15.14 -6.44
C LYS A 3 9.85 13.93 -5.84
N ARG A 4 9.30 13.34 -4.77
CA ARG A 4 9.83 12.13 -4.13
C ARG A 4 9.69 10.93 -5.06
N LEU A 5 8.52 10.79 -5.70
CA LEU A 5 8.27 9.73 -6.68
C LEU A 5 9.26 9.81 -7.84
N ARG A 6 9.53 11.01 -8.39
CA ARG A 6 10.53 11.19 -9.46
C ARG A 6 11.92 10.67 -9.07
N SER A 7 12.33 10.90 -7.83
CA SER A 7 13.64 10.45 -7.33
C SER A 7 13.68 8.94 -7.17
N ILE A 8 12.58 8.33 -6.73
CA ILE A 8 12.44 6.87 -6.62
C ILE A 8 12.48 6.22 -8.00
N VAL A 9 11.60 6.61 -8.93
CA VAL A 9 11.51 5.95 -10.25
C VAL A 9 12.80 6.06 -11.06
N ALA A 10 13.61 7.11 -10.84
CA ALA A 10 14.92 7.24 -11.47
C ALA A 10 15.90 6.12 -11.06
N THR A 11 15.68 5.44 -9.94
CA THR A 11 16.50 4.30 -9.47
C THR A 11 16.01 2.94 -9.98
N HIS A 12 14.91 2.92 -10.72
CA HIS A 12 14.27 1.71 -11.26
C HIS A 12 14.28 1.75 -12.80
N PRO A 13 15.42 1.40 -13.45
CA PRO A 13 15.53 1.48 -14.90
C PRO A 13 14.53 0.55 -15.57
N GLU A 14 13.84 1.03 -16.59
CA GLU A 14 12.85 0.26 -17.34
C GLU A 14 13.50 -0.90 -18.13
N THR A 15 12.77 -2.00 -18.34
CA THR A 15 13.18 -3.09 -19.23
C THR A 15 12.39 -3.07 -20.54
N GLU A 16 12.74 -3.93 -21.50
CA GLU A 16 11.97 -4.11 -22.73
C GLU A 16 10.50 -4.46 -22.49
N THR A 17 10.20 -5.29 -21.48
CA THR A 17 8.82 -5.66 -21.09
C THR A 17 8.25 -4.74 -20.01
N GLY A 18 9.08 -3.87 -19.44
CA GLY A 18 8.74 -2.92 -18.39
C GLY A 18 9.17 -3.35 -16.99
N VAL A 19 8.99 -2.40 -16.07
CA VAL A 19 9.08 -2.54 -14.61
C VAL A 19 7.82 -1.98 -13.97
N TYR A 20 7.41 -2.56 -12.85
CA TYR A 20 6.45 -1.94 -11.96
C TYR A 20 6.90 -2.10 -10.51
N LEU A 21 6.46 -1.17 -9.67
CA LEU A 21 6.93 -1.07 -8.29
C LEU A 21 5.85 -1.55 -7.33
N ASN A 22 6.18 -2.61 -6.60
CA ASN A 22 5.41 -3.11 -5.49
C ASN A 22 5.60 -2.22 -4.26
N ASN A 23 4.50 -1.65 -3.78
CA ASN A 23 4.47 -0.65 -2.72
C ASN A 23 4.20 -1.25 -1.32
N CYS A 24 3.86 -2.54 -1.22
CA CYS A 24 3.59 -3.20 0.05
C CYS A 24 4.18 -4.62 0.14
N ARG A 25 4.63 -5.04 1.33
CA ARG A 25 5.23 -6.37 1.52
C ARG A 25 4.27 -7.55 1.28
N PHE A 26 2.96 -7.30 1.32
CA PHE A 26 1.92 -8.31 1.14
C PHE A 26 1.42 -8.43 -0.31
N GLY A 27 1.80 -7.51 -1.19
CA GLY A 27 1.23 -7.41 -2.54
C GLY A 27 1.13 -5.94 -2.95
N LEU A 28 0.85 -5.67 -4.21
CA LEU A 28 0.56 -4.31 -4.65
C LEU A 28 -0.77 -3.84 -4.03
N HIS A 29 -0.82 -2.62 -3.49
CA HIS A 29 -2.03 -2.04 -2.87
C HIS A 29 -2.46 -0.73 -3.54
N GLY A 30 -3.77 -0.57 -3.77
CA GLY A 30 -4.37 0.55 -4.51
C GLY A 30 -4.85 1.73 -3.65
N PRO A 31 -3.94 2.68 -3.34
CA PRO A 31 -4.21 4.11 -3.59
C PRO A 31 -3.19 4.76 -4.54
N ILE A 32 -2.13 4.04 -4.92
CA ILE A 32 -1.13 4.45 -5.91
C ILE A 32 -0.36 3.24 -6.45
N GLU A 33 -0.53 2.95 -7.73
CA GLU A 33 0.31 2.01 -8.47
C GLU A 33 1.27 2.72 -9.43
N VAL A 34 2.51 2.20 -9.52
CA VAL A 34 3.57 2.81 -10.34
C VAL A 34 4.05 1.81 -11.38
N PHE A 35 3.73 2.11 -12.64
CA PHE A 35 4.11 1.32 -13.81
C PHE A 35 4.97 2.15 -14.75
N SER A 36 6.02 1.53 -15.27
CA SER A 36 6.75 2.07 -16.43
C SER A 36 5.89 2.03 -17.70
N THR A 37 6.25 2.80 -18.72
CA THR A 37 5.50 2.88 -19.97
C THR A 37 5.41 1.52 -20.67
N ASN A 38 6.51 0.79 -20.74
CA ASN A 38 6.58 -0.56 -21.30
C ASN A 38 5.77 -1.56 -20.48
N ALA A 39 5.67 -1.41 -19.16
CA ALA A 39 4.80 -2.28 -18.34
C ALA A 39 3.33 -2.08 -18.72
N VAL A 40 2.90 -0.84 -18.93
CA VAL A 40 1.53 -0.53 -19.39
C VAL A 40 1.29 -1.05 -20.82
N ILE A 41 2.27 -0.92 -21.71
CA ILE A 41 2.20 -1.46 -23.08
C ILE A 41 2.10 -2.99 -23.05
N THR A 42 2.92 -3.66 -22.24
CA THR A 42 2.90 -5.11 -22.08
C THR A 42 1.57 -5.58 -21.53
N TRP A 43 1.04 -4.90 -20.50
CA TRP A 43 -0.30 -5.17 -19.99
C TRP A 43 -1.37 -4.97 -21.06
N SER A 44 -1.36 -3.86 -21.79
CA SER A 44 -2.33 -3.58 -22.85
C SER A 44 -2.33 -4.64 -23.96
N LYS A 45 -1.18 -5.25 -24.29
CA LYS A 45 -1.09 -6.35 -25.26
C LYS A 45 -1.44 -7.72 -24.66
N GLY A 46 -1.37 -7.87 -23.34
CA GLY A 46 -1.40 -9.15 -22.63
C GLY A 46 -2.61 -9.38 -21.73
N HIS A 47 -3.39 -8.35 -21.39
CA HIS A 47 -4.40 -8.42 -20.32
C HIS A 47 -5.48 -9.50 -20.58
N GLN A 48 -5.82 -9.79 -21.84
CA GLN A 48 -6.76 -10.87 -22.15
C GLN A 48 -6.21 -12.23 -21.74
N LYS A 49 -4.91 -12.50 -21.98
CA LYS A 49 -4.26 -13.75 -21.54
C LYS A 49 -4.30 -13.89 -20.02
N CYS A 50 -4.14 -12.78 -19.29
CA CYS A 50 -4.29 -12.79 -17.83
C CYS A 50 -5.71 -13.17 -17.40
N LYS A 51 -6.74 -12.55 -18.01
CA LYS A 51 -8.13 -12.87 -17.69
C LYS A 51 -8.44 -14.34 -17.97
N ASP A 52 -8.05 -14.86 -19.13
CA ASP A 52 -8.30 -16.25 -19.50
C ASP A 52 -7.58 -17.21 -18.54
N HIS A 53 -6.31 -16.93 -18.23
CA HIS A 53 -5.50 -17.72 -17.29
C HIS A 53 -6.13 -17.77 -15.89
N PHE A 54 -6.54 -16.62 -15.35
CA PHE A 54 -7.11 -16.55 -14.01
C PHE A 54 -8.53 -17.09 -13.94
N TRP A 55 -9.33 -16.95 -15.00
CA TRP A 55 -10.64 -17.59 -15.09
C TRP A 55 -10.53 -19.11 -15.01
N GLU A 56 -9.58 -19.69 -15.75
CA GLU A 56 -9.30 -21.12 -15.70
C GLU A 56 -8.79 -21.54 -14.31
N LEU A 57 -7.81 -20.81 -13.76
CA LEU A 57 -7.19 -21.10 -12.47
C LEU A 57 -8.18 -21.06 -11.30
N CYS A 58 -9.07 -20.07 -11.30
CA CYS A 58 -10.03 -19.85 -10.21
C CYS A 58 -11.37 -20.56 -10.44
N HIS A 59 -11.53 -21.28 -11.56
CA HIS A 59 -12.80 -21.87 -12.00
C HIS A 59 -13.94 -20.83 -12.05
N GLY A 60 -13.63 -19.61 -12.50
CA GLY A 60 -14.51 -18.45 -12.44
C GLY A 60 -13.79 -17.18 -11.98
N ASP A 61 -14.50 -16.30 -11.29
CA ASP A 61 -13.92 -15.07 -10.74
C ASP A 61 -13.03 -15.38 -9.52
N CYS A 62 -11.80 -14.85 -9.51
CA CYS A 62 -10.88 -14.96 -8.39
C CYS A 62 -11.25 -14.08 -7.19
N LEU A 63 -12.24 -13.19 -7.33
CA LEU A 63 -12.69 -12.23 -6.32
C LEU A 63 -11.57 -11.30 -5.85
N TRP A 64 -10.65 -10.97 -6.75
CA TRP A 64 -9.54 -10.06 -6.50
C TRP A 64 -9.95 -8.61 -6.79
N GLY A 65 -9.35 -7.68 -6.04
CA GLY A 65 -9.32 -6.26 -6.39
C GLY A 65 -8.44 -6.00 -7.63
N GLU A 66 -8.47 -4.76 -8.12
CA GLU A 66 -7.72 -4.35 -9.32
C GLU A 66 -6.20 -4.48 -9.12
N ASP A 67 -5.72 -4.16 -7.93
CA ASP A 67 -4.32 -4.11 -7.52
C ASP A 67 -3.72 -5.51 -7.47
N LEU A 68 -4.44 -6.45 -6.86
CA LEU A 68 -4.12 -7.87 -6.87
C LEU A 68 -4.16 -8.44 -8.29
N PHE A 69 -5.19 -8.12 -9.07
CA PHE A 69 -5.28 -8.60 -10.46
C PHE A 69 -4.09 -8.14 -11.30
N ILE A 70 -3.74 -6.86 -11.26
CA ILE A 70 -2.65 -6.32 -12.08
C ILE A 70 -1.27 -6.81 -11.59
N ASP A 71 -1.07 -6.97 -10.28
CA ASP A 71 0.16 -7.56 -9.71
C ASP A 71 0.35 -9.01 -10.19
N GLN A 72 -0.69 -9.84 -10.09
CA GLN A 72 -0.63 -11.23 -10.56
C GLN A 72 -0.47 -11.31 -12.07
N CYS A 73 -1.21 -10.49 -12.84
CA CYS A 73 -1.12 -10.47 -14.30
C CYS A 73 0.28 -10.13 -14.78
N LEU A 74 0.84 -9.02 -14.29
CA LEU A 74 2.16 -8.53 -14.70
C LEU A 74 3.26 -9.52 -14.33
N MET A 75 3.29 -10.01 -13.08
CA MET A 75 4.37 -10.89 -12.63
C MET A 75 4.21 -12.35 -13.09
N LYS A 76 3.01 -12.94 -12.96
CA LYS A 76 2.82 -14.40 -13.15
C LYS A 76 2.56 -14.78 -14.60
N VAL A 77 1.87 -13.92 -15.35
CA VAL A 77 1.42 -14.25 -16.72
C VAL A 77 2.27 -13.54 -17.77
N LEU A 78 2.55 -12.25 -17.58
CA LEU A 78 3.24 -11.44 -18.59
C LEU A 78 4.74 -11.30 -18.36
N GLY A 79 5.26 -11.74 -17.21
CA GLY A 79 6.69 -11.73 -16.90
C GLY A 79 7.30 -10.32 -16.84
N VAL A 80 6.51 -9.30 -16.49
CA VAL A 80 7.02 -7.94 -16.24
C VAL A 80 7.80 -7.93 -14.92
N ARG A 81 8.95 -7.26 -14.92
CA ARG A 81 9.81 -7.21 -13.72
C ARG A 81 9.12 -6.42 -12.60
N ARG A 82 8.94 -7.08 -11.47
CA ARG A 82 8.43 -6.51 -10.21
C ARG A 82 9.59 -6.11 -9.32
N GLU A 83 9.59 -4.88 -8.83
CA GLU A 83 10.58 -4.40 -7.85
C GLU A 83 9.90 -3.87 -6.60
N ASN A 84 10.47 -4.14 -5.43
CA ASN A 84 9.90 -3.66 -4.17
C ASN A 84 10.42 -2.25 -3.86
N ASP A 85 9.52 -1.30 -3.68
CA ASP A 85 9.84 -0.01 -3.08
C ASP A 85 8.70 0.49 -2.19
N TYR A 86 8.81 0.18 -0.90
CA TYR A 86 7.82 0.53 0.12
C TYR A 86 7.88 2.01 0.51
N ARG A 87 8.74 2.83 -0.12
CA ARG A 87 8.69 4.30 0.03
C ARG A 87 7.53 4.89 -0.75
N ILE A 88 6.93 4.15 -1.68
CA ILE A 88 5.82 4.62 -2.53
C ILE A 88 4.54 4.84 -1.72
N LEU A 89 4.18 3.89 -0.86
CA LEU A 89 2.96 3.95 -0.07
C LEU A 89 3.26 3.58 1.37
N THR A 90 2.76 4.38 2.30
CA THR A 90 2.71 4.04 3.72
C THR A 90 1.25 3.98 4.13
N GLU A 91 0.81 2.83 4.63
CA GLU A 91 -0.59 2.64 4.99
C GLU A 91 -0.85 1.63 6.11
N ASP A 92 -2.03 1.73 6.73
CA ASP A 92 -2.51 0.89 7.82
C ASP A 92 -2.63 -0.61 7.47
N HIS A 93 -2.85 -0.97 6.20
CA HIS A 93 -2.96 -2.36 5.75
C HIS A 93 -1.63 -2.99 5.33
N CYS A 94 -0.51 -2.29 5.48
CA CYS A 94 0.81 -2.77 5.07
C CYS A 94 1.85 -2.87 6.20
N ASP A 95 1.42 -3.14 7.43
CA ASP A 95 2.30 -3.17 8.61
C ASP A 95 3.20 -1.92 8.72
N PRO A 96 2.59 -0.72 8.79
CA PRO A 96 3.34 0.52 8.75
C PRO A 96 4.14 0.74 10.05
N PRO A 97 5.21 1.55 10.01
CA PRO A 97 5.96 1.88 11.21
C PRO A 97 5.08 2.63 12.23
N LYS A 98 5.53 2.67 13.49
CA LYS A 98 4.88 3.50 14.51
C LYS A 98 4.83 4.98 14.05
N ASP A 99 3.75 5.67 14.40
CA ASP A 99 3.54 7.10 14.12
C ASP A 99 3.51 7.43 12.60
N TRP A 100 3.28 6.42 11.74
CA TRP A 100 3.19 6.60 10.29
C TRP A 100 2.09 7.59 9.86
N ASP A 101 1.01 7.65 10.64
CA ASP A 101 -0.17 8.49 10.43
C ASP A 101 0.10 9.97 10.70
N THR A 102 1.25 10.30 11.30
CA THR A 102 1.76 11.68 11.39
C THR A 102 2.22 12.21 10.04
N CYS A 103 2.52 11.33 9.07
CA CYS A 103 3.06 11.68 7.76
C CYS A 103 4.41 12.45 7.77
N ALA A 104 5.14 12.41 8.87
CA ALA A 104 6.39 13.17 9.01
C ALA A 104 7.58 12.57 8.22
N ASP A 105 7.50 11.31 7.78
CA ASP A 105 8.59 10.66 7.03
C ASP A 105 8.70 11.22 5.60
N THR A 106 9.67 12.11 5.40
CA THR A 106 9.91 12.76 4.11
C THR A 106 10.49 11.85 3.03
N SER A 107 10.84 10.61 3.36
CA SER A 107 11.23 9.62 2.37
C SER A 107 10.03 9.01 1.63
N ARG A 108 8.81 9.15 2.17
CA ARG A 108 7.60 8.52 1.62
C ARG A 108 6.87 9.39 0.59
N VAL A 109 6.30 8.74 -0.43
CA VAL A 109 5.59 9.40 -1.54
C VAL A 109 4.14 9.66 -1.22
N ALA A 110 3.44 8.70 -0.61
CA ALA A 110 2.02 8.76 -0.31
C ALA A 110 1.71 8.10 1.04
N PHE A 111 0.63 8.56 1.67
CA PHE A 111 0.14 8.05 2.94
C PHE A 111 -1.38 7.81 2.83
N HIS A 112 -1.87 6.72 3.42
CA HIS A 112 -3.26 6.27 3.36
C HIS A 112 -3.60 5.51 4.65
N PRO A 113 -4.85 5.49 5.16
CA PRO A 113 -6.06 6.16 4.73
C PRO A 113 -6.42 7.38 5.59
N PHE A 114 -6.47 8.57 4.99
CA PHE A 114 -6.99 9.77 5.65
C PHE A 114 -8.42 10.06 5.20
N LYS A 115 -9.41 9.45 5.86
CA LYS A 115 -10.83 9.47 5.44
C LYS A 115 -11.57 10.76 5.76
N ASN A 116 -11.01 11.64 6.59
CA ASN A 116 -11.60 12.93 6.95
C ASN A 116 -10.67 14.09 6.62
N SER A 117 -11.26 15.26 6.36
CA SER A 117 -10.52 16.47 5.93
C SER A 117 -9.48 16.92 6.94
N THR A 118 -9.78 16.84 8.25
CA THR A 118 -8.84 17.22 9.31
C THR A 118 -7.58 16.36 9.28
N GLY A 119 -7.72 15.03 9.25
CA GLY A 119 -6.59 14.10 9.17
C GLY A 119 -5.81 14.24 7.87
N TYR A 120 -6.51 14.41 6.73
CA TYR A 120 -5.87 14.65 5.45
C TYR A 120 -5.03 15.93 5.47
N ASN A 121 -5.58 17.04 5.96
CA ASN A 121 -4.88 18.33 6.01
C ASN A 121 -3.64 18.25 6.92
N GLN A 122 -3.77 17.67 8.12
CA GLN A 122 -2.65 17.49 9.04
C GLN A 122 -1.53 16.66 8.41
N CYS A 123 -1.89 15.54 7.76
CA CYS A 123 -0.92 14.71 7.05
C CYS A 123 -0.19 15.50 5.95
N VAL A 124 -0.93 16.27 5.15
CA VAL A 124 -0.37 17.10 4.07
C VAL A 124 0.56 18.18 4.62
N GLU A 125 0.21 18.84 5.72
CA GLU A 125 1.04 19.84 6.39
C GLU A 125 2.36 19.20 6.87
N ASN A 126 2.29 18.15 7.70
CA ASN A 126 3.47 17.47 8.23
C ASN A 126 4.39 16.93 7.12
N ALA A 127 3.80 16.31 6.09
CA ALA A 127 4.57 15.77 4.99
C ALA A 127 5.14 16.85 4.07
N ARG A 128 4.64 18.10 4.09
CA ARG A 128 5.28 19.26 3.43
C ARG A 128 6.37 19.88 4.31
N GLU A 129 6.17 19.89 5.61
CA GLU A 129 6.99 20.60 6.60
C GLU A 129 8.30 19.91 6.99
N GLY A 130 8.55 18.66 6.60
CA GLY A 130 9.87 18.04 6.80
C GLY A 130 11.05 18.68 6.03
N ASN A 131 10.88 19.92 5.55
CA ASN A 131 11.94 20.86 5.17
C ASN A 131 12.25 21.93 6.24
N VAL A 132 11.58 21.92 7.40
CA VAL A 132 11.81 22.86 8.51
C VAL A 132 11.90 22.07 9.81
N ILE A 133 13.12 21.88 10.32
CA ILE A 133 13.30 21.50 11.72
C ILE A 133 12.95 22.75 12.53
N ASN A 134 11.69 22.87 12.98
CA ASN A 134 11.31 23.89 13.94
C ASN A 134 11.18 23.23 15.32
N THR A 135 12.19 23.45 16.16
CA THR A 135 12.42 22.77 17.44
C THR A 135 11.48 23.21 18.58
N ASN A 136 10.20 23.49 18.34
CA ASN A 136 9.28 23.94 19.42
C ASN A 136 7.78 23.67 19.10
N ILE A 137 7.33 22.41 19.10
CA ILE A 137 5.89 22.10 19.24
C ILE A 137 5.68 21.18 20.45
N PRO A 138 4.88 21.59 21.47
CA PRO A 138 4.53 20.75 22.60
C PRO A 138 3.74 19.49 22.15
N HIS A 139 4.12 18.34 22.70
CA HIS A 139 3.62 17.00 22.37
C HIS A 139 2.15 16.69 22.74
N ASP A 140 1.33 17.68 23.12
CA ASP A 140 0.03 17.42 23.79
C ASP A 140 -1.22 17.54 22.90
N VAL A 141 -1.10 17.52 21.57
CA VAL A 141 -2.27 17.58 20.67
C VAL A 141 -2.31 16.42 19.69
N TYR A 142 -2.17 15.19 20.19
CA TYR A 142 -2.73 14.03 19.49
C TYR A 142 -3.43 13.12 20.49
N LYS A 143 -4.77 13.07 20.37
CA LYS A 143 -5.59 12.06 21.05
C LYS A 143 -6.11 11.13 19.95
N PRO A 144 -5.64 9.88 19.87
CA PRO A 144 -6.09 8.95 18.84
C PRO A 144 -7.61 8.74 18.96
N PRO A 145 -8.33 8.48 17.85
CA PRO A 145 -9.72 8.07 17.90
C PRO A 145 -9.85 6.82 18.79
N ARG A 146 -10.84 6.83 19.69
CA ARG A 146 -11.10 5.71 20.61
C ARG A 146 -11.36 4.43 19.81
N GLU A 147 -10.65 3.38 20.19
CA GLU A 147 -10.90 2.01 19.74
C GLU A 147 -12.40 1.70 19.79
N HIS A 148 -12.96 1.26 18.67
CA HIS A 148 -14.24 0.56 18.70
C HIS A 148 -14.02 -0.73 19.47
N LYS A 149 -14.69 -0.83 20.64
CA LYS A 149 -14.71 -2.02 21.48
C LYS A 149 -14.96 -3.25 20.60
N LYS A 150 -14.00 -4.19 20.60
CA LYS A 150 -14.27 -5.55 20.15
C LYS A 150 -15.44 -6.07 20.99
N ALA A 151 -16.43 -6.64 20.32
CA ALA A 151 -17.50 -7.37 20.99
C ALA A 151 -16.87 -8.54 21.76
N ASP A 152 -17.16 -8.58 23.06
CA ASP A 152 -16.81 -9.70 23.94
C ASP A 152 -17.52 -10.97 23.43
N HIS A 153 -16.72 -11.96 23.07
CA HIS A 153 -17.14 -13.35 23.01
C HIS A 153 -15.95 -14.21 23.40
N ASP A 154 -15.83 -14.50 24.70
CA ASP A 154 -15.94 -15.86 25.23
C ASP A 154 -15.28 -15.96 26.61
N GLU A 155 -16.08 -16.30 27.62
CA GLU A 155 -15.58 -17.07 28.75
C GLU A 155 -16.72 -17.85 29.42
N LYS A 156 -16.75 -19.17 29.22
CA LYS A 156 -17.14 -20.13 30.25
C LYS A 156 -16.31 -21.40 30.09
N VAL A 157 -15.18 -21.43 30.78
CA VAL A 157 -14.51 -22.67 31.20
C VAL A 157 -15.06 -23.01 32.59
N HIS A 158 -15.68 -24.17 32.72
CA HIS A 158 -15.83 -24.85 34.01
C HIS A 158 -15.09 -26.19 33.93
N HIS A 159 -14.01 -26.29 34.69
CA HIS A 159 -13.32 -27.53 35.05
C HIS A 159 -13.92 -28.09 36.34
N GLU A 160 -14.46 -29.32 36.29
CA GLU A 160 -14.47 -30.32 37.37
C GLU A 160 -14.57 -31.67 36.62
N GLY A 161 -13.60 -32.58 36.61
CA GLY A 161 -13.13 -33.41 37.71
C GLY A 161 -13.25 -34.88 37.25
N ALA A 162 -12.13 -35.61 37.18
CA ALA A 162 -12.08 -37.05 36.87
C ALA A 162 -12.71 -37.87 38.04
N PRO A 163 -13.11 -39.14 37.87
CA PRO A 163 -12.33 -40.24 37.28
C PRO A 163 -12.93 -40.88 36.01
#